data_AF-A0A7V6DZY3-F1
#
_entry.id   AF-A0A7V6DZY3-F1
#
_cell.length_a   1.000
_cell.length_b   1.000
_cell.length_c   1.000
_cell.angle_alpha   90.00
_cell.angle_beta   90.00
_cell.angle_gamma   90.00
#
_symmetry.space_group_name_H-M   'P 1'
#
loop_
_entity.id
_entity.type
_entity.pdbx_description
1 polymer ?
#
loop_
_entity_poly.entity_id
_entity_poly.type
_entity_poly.pdbx_seq_one_letter_code
_entity_poly.pdbx_strand_id
1 'polypeptide(L)'
;MKSALLALIMFTASVFAVPVRVLVIRGGYSGVGWTNISRESYRRAIAAVESVDGIDIILFPEFAFAGIDGGGHSRPEITFTYDEIWGYIPYPRDSTLTGDVSAAQYLDSLRYLAIAETCYIFAATCGEVIAGVNYNTMPVFHPDGRLHRLRRKNRAGAPDIVRDTTIYNDTIATKAGPRIAVMTTICYENGSYGFTPFLDPVDPPAPLWLLPHGTWSAAGNPDMTYRTQRWIWNPAKITLAGQWRIPEDGWVRGDAVLISADIFSANWTAMRIDNYGEDLDPLAYEPLAWVEEHSQYVVIDINVPDIDDPDPVVRAKPAREPYFEGLTALPKISSGVVTIEGAPSRTVEVYSSEGELVSTLIAEDGCALWEGLHGQAFPPGEYTILSGSQSDTVLLAP
;
A
#
# COMPACT_ATOMS: atom_id res chain seq x y z
N MET A 1 -15.65 -36.56 -11.88
CA MET A 1 -14.74 -36.67 -10.70
C MET A 1 -13.74 -35.53 -10.58
N LYS A 2 -13.24 -34.91 -11.68
CA LYS A 2 -12.34 -33.74 -11.59
C LYS A 2 -13.00 -32.44 -11.08
N SER A 3 -14.29 -32.23 -11.37
CA SER A 3 -15.05 -31.06 -10.93
C SER A 3 -15.29 -31.00 -9.41
N ALA A 4 -15.30 -32.15 -8.74
CA ALA A 4 -15.45 -32.23 -7.29
C ALA A 4 -14.13 -31.95 -6.55
N LEU A 5 -12.98 -32.22 -7.16
CA LEU A 5 -11.67 -31.94 -6.57
C LEU A 5 -11.31 -30.45 -6.67
N LEU A 6 -11.65 -29.79 -7.80
CA LEU A 6 -11.55 -28.33 -7.93
C LEU A 6 -12.51 -27.62 -6.95
N ALA A 7 -13.75 -28.12 -6.82
CA ALA A 7 -14.70 -27.58 -5.86
C ALA A 7 -14.25 -27.81 -4.41
N LEU A 8 -13.58 -28.91 -4.10
CA LEU A 8 -13.06 -29.21 -2.75
C LEU A 8 -11.83 -28.35 -2.41
N ILE A 9 -10.92 -28.08 -3.37
CA ILE A 9 -9.81 -27.13 -3.19
C ILE A 9 -10.34 -25.69 -3.04
N MET A 10 -11.46 -25.36 -3.68
CA MET A 10 -12.15 -24.08 -3.48
C MET A 10 -12.96 -24.01 -2.17
N PHE A 11 -13.42 -25.14 -1.61
CA PHE A 11 -14.21 -25.17 -0.37
C PHE A 11 -13.41 -25.44 0.91
N THR A 12 -12.18 -25.96 0.84
CA THR A 12 -11.31 -26.07 2.04
C THR A 12 -10.49 -24.81 2.30
N ALA A 13 -10.66 -23.75 1.49
CA ALA A 13 -9.97 -22.47 1.62
C ALA A 13 -10.81 -21.37 2.33
N SER A 14 -11.95 -21.72 2.94
CA SER A 14 -12.83 -20.77 3.64
C SER A 14 -12.40 -20.54 5.09
N VAL A 15 -11.15 -20.16 5.30
CA VAL A 15 -10.65 -19.60 6.58
C VAL A 15 -10.20 -18.16 6.31
N PHE A 16 -11.14 -17.25 6.60
CA PHE A 16 -11.06 -15.84 7.02
C PHE A 16 -9.99 -14.88 6.45
N ALA A 17 -9.96 -14.66 5.13
CA ALA A 17 -9.38 -13.41 4.62
C ALA A 17 -10.36 -12.27 4.90
N VAL A 18 -9.91 -11.23 5.63
CA VAL A 18 -10.71 -10.04 5.95
C VAL A 18 -10.66 -9.08 4.77
N PRO A 19 -11.78 -8.82 4.07
CA PRO A 19 -11.80 -7.83 3.01
C PRO A 19 -11.70 -6.43 3.61
N VAL A 20 -10.78 -5.64 3.07
CA VAL A 20 -10.50 -4.27 3.51
C VAL A 20 -10.48 -3.38 2.28
N ARG A 21 -11.27 -2.32 2.32
CA ARG A 21 -11.29 -1.28 1.31
C ARG A 21 -10.54 -0.05 1.80
N VAL A 22 -9.45 0.27 1.12
CA VAL A 22 -8.62 1.44 1.39
C VAL A 22 -8.84 2.48 0.28
N LEU A 23 -9.28 3.66 0.67
CA LEU A 23 -9.35 4.83 -0.20
C LEU A 23 -8.07 5.66 -0.04
N VAL A 24 -7.27 5.77 -1.09
CA VAL A 24 -6.05 6.57 -1.10
C VAL A 24 -6.31 7.89 -1.81
N ILE A 25 -6.10 9.01 -1.12
CA ILE A 25 -6.15 10.34 -1.74
C ILE A 25 -4.86 10.57 -2.52
N ARG A 26 -4.98 10.82 -3.83
CA ARG A 26 -3.80 11.05 -4.69
C ARG A 26 -3.26 12.45 -4.46
N GLY A 27 -1.95 12.58 -4.37
CA GLY A 27 -1.25 13.86 -4.33
C GLY A 27 -1.25 14.63 -5.66
N GLY A 28 -0.13 15.28 -5.94
CA GLY A 28 0.04 16.18 -7.08
C GLY A 28 -0.58 17.55 -6.82
N TYR A 29 -0.78 17.91 -5.55
CA TYR A 29 -1.38 19.18 -5.16
C TYR A 29 -0.56 19.95 -4.11
N SER A 30 0.70 19.57 -3.86
CA SER A 30 1.60 20.37 -3.01
C SER A 30 1.79 21.82 -3.49
N GLY A 31 1.63 22.05 -4.80
CA GLY A 31 1.75 23.37 -5.44
C GLY A 31 0.57 24.33 -5.25
N VAL A 32 -0.55 23.93 -4.62
CA VAL A 32 -1.73 24.81 -4.46
C VAL A 32 -1.55 25.93 -3.42
N GLY A 33 -0.38 25.97 -2.77
CA GLY A 33 -0.01 26.93 -1.73
C GLY A 33 -0.52 26.50 -0.35
N TRP A 34 0.22 26.90 0.69
CA TRP A 34 -0.03 26.45 2.06
C TRP A 34 -1.44 26.81 2.57
N THR A 35 -1.99 27.96 2.17
CA THR A 35 -3.34 28.39 2.59
C THR A 35 -4.46 27.48 2.06
N ASN A 36 -4.23 26.78 0.95
CA ASN A 36 -5.28 26.01 0.27
C ASN A 36 -5.07 24.49 0.34
N ILE A 37 -3.91 24.02 0.79
CA ILE A 37 -3.56 22.59 0.73
C ILE A 37 -4.55 21.72 1.52
N SER A 38 -4.90 22.13 2.75
CA SER A 38 -5.86 21.42 3.60
C SER A 38 -7.28 21.43 3.02
N ARG A 39 -7.67 22.52 2.35
CA ARG A 39 -8.95 22.59 1.63
C ARG A 39 -8.96 21.61 0.46
N GLU A 40 -7.88 21.55 -0.30
CA GLU A 40 -7.77 20.66 -1.46
C GLU A 40 -7.79 19.19 -1.03
N SER A 41 -7.11 18.84 0.06
CA SER A 41 -7.20 17.51 0.66
C SER A 41 -8.62 17.15 1.06
N TYR A 42 -9.30 18.03 1.81
CA TYR A 42 -10.69 17.81 2.20
C TYR A 42 -11.63 17.67 0.99
N ARG A 43 -11.46 18.55 -0.02
CA ARG A 43 -12.26 18.52 -1.26
C ARG A 43 -12.10 17.19 -2.01
N ARG A 44 -10.87 16.65 -2.09
CA ARG A 44 -10.61 15.34 -2.73
C ARG A 44 -11.24 14.20 -1.97
N ALA A 45 -11.21 14.24 -0.64
CA ALA A 45 -11.87 13.23 0.19
C ALA A 45 -13.38 13.26 0.02
N ILE A 46 -14.01 14.44 0.02
CA ILE A 46 -15.45 14.59 -0.26
C ILE A 46 -15.81 14.00 -1.62
N ALA A 47 -15.08 14.40 -2.67
CA ALA A 47 -15.33 13.90 -4.03
C ALA A 47 -15.18 12.37 -4.13
N ALA A 48 -14.29 11.78 -3.32
CA ALA A 48 -14.09 10.34 -3.30
C ALA A 48 -15.24 9.61 -2.59
N VAL A 49 -15.63 10.04 -1.38
CA VAL A 49 -16.69 9.38 -0.60
C VAL A 49 -18.07 9.51 -1.25
N GLU A 50 -18.31 10.53 -2.10
CA GLU A 50 -19.54 10.66 -2.89
C GLU A 50 -19.74 9.53 -3.93
N SER A 51 -18.69 8.75 -4.21
CA SER A 51 -18.68 7.76 -5.31
C SER A 51 -18.26 6.36 -4.89
N VAL A 52 -17.80 6.19 -3.64
CA VAL A 52 -17.23 4.94 -3.16
C VAL A 52 -17.86 4.57 -1.83
N ASP A 53 -18.63 3.48 -1.82
CA ASP A 53 -19.22 2.95 -0.59
C ASP A 53 -18.28 1.94 0.09
N GLY A 54 -18.54 1.70 1.38
CA GLY A 54 -17.94 0.58 2.12
C GLY A 54 -16.45 0.76 2.42
N ILE A 55 -15.99 1.99 2.57
CA ILE A 55 -14.59 2.33 2.86
C ILE A 55 -14.24 1.95 4.31
N ASP A 56 -13.20 1.16 4.53
CA ASP A 56 -12.69 0.87 5.89
C ASP A 56 -11.66 1.93 6.33
N ILE A 57 -10.80 2.34 5.39
CA ILE A 57 -9.67 3.25 5.65
C ILE A 57 -9.61 4.35 4.59
N ILE A 58 -9.43 5.60 5.00
CA ILE A 58 -9.00 6.71 4.13
C ILE A 58 -7.55 7.06 4.47
N LEU A 59 -6.66 7.00 3.48
CA LEU A 59 -5.26 7.37 3.59
C LEU A 59 -4.96 8.65 2.81
N PHE A 60 -4.41 9.64 3.51
CA PHE A 60 -3.85 10.85 2.88
C PHE A 60 -2.32 10.74 2.74
N PRO A 61 -1.71 11.37 1.72
CA PRO A 61 -0.25 11.40 1.55
C PRO A 61 0.39 12.38 2.53
N GLU A 62 1.65 12.16 2.96
CA GLU A 62 2.36 13.06 3.88
C GLU A 62 2.24 14.51 3.42
N PHE A 63 2.06 15.47 4.34
CA PHE A 63 1.85 16.88 4.01
C PHE A 63 0.48 17.24 3.38
N ALA A 64 -0.53 16.37 3.43
CA ALA A 64 -1.87 16.73 2.92
C ALA A 64 -2.50 17.94 3.64
N PHE A 65 -2.31 18.06 4.96
CA PHE A 65 -2.92 19.13 5.75
C PHE A 65 -1.95 20.26 6.10
N ALA A 66 -0.70 20.13 5.67
CA ALA A 66 0.33 21.16 5.74
C ALA A 66 1.37 20.87 4.66
N GLY A 67 1.76 21.82 3.82
CA GLY A 67 2.91 21.65 2.93
C GLY A 67 4.23 21.62 3.68
N ILE A 68 5.33 21.46 2.93
CA ILE A 68 6.70 21.61 3.46
C ILE A 68 7.24 22.97 3.02
N ASP A 69 7.87 23.71 3.94
CA ASP A 69 8.85 24.72 3.52
C ASP A 69 10.19 24.03 3.26
N GLY A 70 10.98 24.49 2.29
CA GLY A 70 12.22 23.80 1.88
C GLY A 70 13.27 23.60 3.01
N GLY A 71 13.02 24.07 4.24
CA GLY A 71 13.80 23.80 5.45
C GLY A 71 13.28 22.64 6.30
N GLY A 72 12.25 21.92 5.85
CA GLY A 72 11.69 20.77 6.54
C GLY A 72 10.71 21.12 7.67
N HIS A 73 10.16 22.33 7.67
CA HIS A 73 9.15 22.80 8.61
C HIS A 73 7.78 22.81 7.92
N SER A 74 6.77 22.22 8.58
CA SER A 74 5.46 21.96 7.95
C SER A 74 4.51 23.14 8.19
N ARG A 75 3.90 23.68 7.12
CA ARG A 75 2.95 24.81 7.18
C ARG A 75 1.71 24.55 6.32
N PRO A 76 0.49 24.89 6.78
CA PRO A 76 0.17 25.68 7.97
C PRO A 76 0.36 24.95 9.31
N GLU A 77 0.33 25.71 10.40
CA GLU A 77 0.63 25.23 11.76
C GLU A 77 -0.65 25.09 12.62
N ILE A 78 -0.70 24.03 13.41
CA ILE A 78 -1.81 23.76 14.32
C ILE A 78 -1.32 23.30 15.69
N THR A 79 -2.21 23.29 16.66
CA THR A 79 -2.02 22.67 17.99
C THR A 79 -3.22 21.80 18.30
N PHE A 80 -3.09 20.84 19.21
CA PHE A 80 -4.21 20.00 19.65
C PHE A 80 -4.48 20.17 21.13
N THR A 81 -5.76 20.14 21.51
CA THR A 81 -6.17 19.94 22.91
C THR A 81 -7.04 18.70 23.00
N TYR A 82 -6.93 17.96 24.10
CA TYR A 82 -7.77 16.79 24.33
C TYR A 82 -9.14 17.19 24.88
N ASP A 83 -10.19 16.56 24.35
CA ASP A 83 -11.58 16.63 24.77
C ASP A 83 -12.11 15.21 25.02
N GLU A 84 -12.87 15.02 26.10
CA GLU A 84 -13.34 13.69 26.52
C GLU A 84 -14.33 13.06 25.54
N ILE A 85 -15.08 13.89 24.80
CA ILE A 85 -16.12 13.43 23.86
C ILE A 85 -15.48 13.21 22.48
N TRP A 86 -14.77 14.22 21.98
CA TRP A 86 -14.29 14.27 20.60
C TRP A 86 -12.86 13.78 20.40
N GLY A 87 -12.15 13.45 21.49
CA GLY A 87 -10.72 13.18 21.47
C GLY A 87 -9.93 14.47 21.25
N TYR A 88 -8.87 14.44 20.45
CA TYR A 88 -8.10 15.64 20.14
C TYR A 88 -8.88 16.59 19.22
N ILE A 89 -8.81 17.88 19.52
CA ILE A 89 -9.41 18.97 18.73
C ILE A 89 -8.26 19.83 18.18
N PRO A 90 -8.15 20.01 16.86
CA PRO A 90 -7.15 20.89 16.26
C PRO A 90 -7.55 22.37 16.39
N TYR A 91 -6.58 23.21 16.70
CA TYR A 91 -6.70 24.67 16.73
C TYR A 91 -5.62 25.31 15.88
N PRO A 92 -5.89 26.45 15.22
CA PRO A 92 -4.85 27.20 14.54
C PRO A 92 -3.76 27.58 15.52
N ARG A 93 -2.48 27.46 15.12
CA ARG A 93 -1.38 27.93 15.97
C ARG A 93 -1.45 29.45 16.15
N ASP A 94 -1.75 30.16 15.07
CA ASP A 94 -2.08 31.59 15.04
C ASP A 94 -3.44 31.81 14.38
N SER A 95 -4.44 32.25 15.16
CA SER A 95 -5.79 32.50 14.66
C SER A 95 -5.91 33.68 13.70
N THR A 96 -4.85 34.47 13.52
CA THR A 96 -4.80 35.56 12.54
C THR A 96 -4.29 35.11 11.17
N LEU A 97 -3.66 33.93 11.09
CA LEU A 97 -3.16 33.36 9.84
C LEU A 97 -4.24 32.49 9.19
N THR A 98 -4.69 32.89 8.00
CA THR A 98 -5.73 32.16 7.24
C THR A 98 -5.35 30.70 6.97
N GLY A 99 -4.06 30.41 6.77
CA GLY A 99 -3.58 29.04 6.57
C GLY A 99 -3.82 28.16 7.79
N ASP A 100 -3.43 28.62 8.99
CA ASP A 100 -3.59 27.87 10.24
C ASP A 100 -5.06 27.63 10.55
N VAL A 101 -5.89 28.66 10.36
CA VAL A 101 -7.35 28.57 10.54
C VAL A 101 -7.95 27.54 9.60
N SER A 102 -7.57 27.59 8.31
CA SER A 102 -8.05 26.64 7.31
C SER A 102 -7.59 25.21 7.63
N ALA A 103 -6.33 25.02 8.00
CA ALA A 103 -5.79 23.71 8.34
C ALA A 103 -6.54 23.09 9.53
N ALA A 104 -6.72 23.83 10.62
CA ALA A 104 -7.48 23.37 11.76
C ALA A 104 -8.93 23.03 11.39
N GLN A 105 -9.61 23.91 10.65
CA GLN A 105 -11.00 23.71 10.25
C GLN A 105 -11.20 22.47 9.36
N TYR A 106 -10.40 22.33 8.30
CA TYR A 106 -10.55 21.21 7.36
C TYR A 106 -10.09 19.88 7.94
N LEU A 107 -9.07 19.89 8.79
CA LEU A 107 -8.67 18.71 9.53
C LEU A 107 -9.77 18.28 10.50
N ASP A 108 -10.34 19.22 11.27
CA ASP A 108 -11.45 18.92 12.18
C ASP A 108 -12.66 18.34 11.44
N SER A 109 -12.96 18.88 10.26
CA SER A 109 -14.10 18.48 9.43
C SER A 109 -14.03 17.00 8.98
N LEU A 110 -12.85 16.38 8.98
CA LEU A 110 -12.72 14.94 8.69
C LEU A 110 -13.50 14.06 9.67
N ARG A 111 -13.80 14.54 10.89
CA ARG A 111 -14.62 13.78 11.84
C ARG A 111 -15.99 13.44 11.28
N TYR A 112 -16.59 14.36 10.52
CA TYR A 112 -17.90 14.14 9.92
C TYR A 112 -17.83 13.13 8.79
N LEU A 113 -16.72 13.08 8.05
CA LEU A 113 -16.46 12.04 7.07
C LEU A 113 -16.29 10.67 7.74
N ALA A 114 -15.51 10.60 8.83
CA ALA A 114 -15.31 9.35 9.56
C ALA A 114 -16.62 8.78 10.10
N ILE A 115 -17.52 9.64 10.59
CA ILE A 115 -18.87 9.25 11.04
C ILE A 115 -19.73 8.79 9.87
N ALA A 116 -19.85 9.63 8.83
CA ALA A 116 -20.74 9.38 7.70
C ALA A 116 -20.38 8.06 6.99
N GLU A 117 -19.08 7.85 6.79
CA GLU A 117 -18.58 6.64 6.14
C GLU A 117 -18.32 5.51 7.12
N THR A 118 -18.43 5.74 8.42
CA THR A 118 -18.07 4.77 9.49
C THR A 118 -16.72 4.12 9.18
N CYS A 119 -15.67 4.94 9.01
CA CYS A 119 -14.35 4.53 8.56
C CYS A 119 -13.23 5.17 9.39
N TYR A 120 -12.03 4.58 9.33
CA TYR A 120 -10.83 5.15 9.92
C TYR A 120 -10.18 6.12 8.94
N ILE A 121 -9.68 7.26 9.42
CA ILE A 121 -8.99 8.25 8.56
C ILE A 121 -7.59 8.50 9.08
N PHE A 122 -6.59 8.22 8.25
CA PHE A 122 -5.17 8.51 8.49
C PHE A 122 -4.80 9.79 7.75
N ALA A 123 -4.94 10.93 8.44
CA ALA A 123 -4.78 12.26 7.89
C ALA A 123 -3.31 12.71 7.88
N ALA A 124 -2.46 11.94 7.20
CA ALA A 124 -1.05 12.29 7.06
C ALA A 124 -0.90 13.50 6.13
N THR A 125 -0.15 14.56 6.44
CA THR A 125 0.22 15.01 7.78
C THR A 125 -0.02 16.52 7.91
N CYS A 126 -0.01 17.01 9.15
CA CYS A 126 -0.14 18.42 9.52
C CYS A 126 1.11 18.91 10.29
N GLY A 127 1.34 20.23 10.32
CA GLY A 127 2.39 20.87 11.11
C GLY A 127 1.96 21.14 12.54
N GLU A 128 2.05 20.15 13.42
CA GLU A 128 1.68 20.32 14.83
C GLU A 128 2.78 21.05 15.61
N VAL A 129 2.45 22.07 16.38
CA VAL A 129 3.41 22.82 17.19
C VAL A 129 3.23 22.54 18.67
N ILE A 130 4.24 21.97 19.32
CA ILE A 130 4.26 21.70 20.76
C ILE A 130 5.46 22.40 21.38
N ALA A 131 5.20 23.33 22.30
CA ALA A 131 6.25 24.10 22.98
C ALA A 131 7.28 24.71 22.00
N GLY A 132 6.81 25.20 20.85
CA GLY A 132 7.62 25.83 19.81
C GLY A 132 8.32 24.87 18.83
N VAL A 133 8.12 23.56 18.96
CA VAL A 133 8.68 22.56 18.03
C VAL A 133 7.60 22.10 17.05
N ASN A 134 7.92 22.13 15.75
CA ASN A 134 7.04 21.68 14.66
C ASN A 134 7.24 20.18 14.40
N TYR A 135 6.16 19.42 14.56
CA TYR A 135 6.07 18.00 14.31
C TYR A 135 5.29 17.76 13.02
N ASN A 136 5.76 16.74 12.31
CA ASN A 136 5.03 16.18 11.18
C ASN A 136 4.11 15.09 11.76
N THR A 137 2.85 15.44 11.98
CA THR A 137 1.89 14.62 12.73
C THR A 137 0.82 14.07 11.81
N MET A 138 0.48 12.79 11.97
CA MET A 138 -0.66 12.14 11.34
C MET A 138 -1.76 11.93 12.39
N PRO A 139 -2.83 12.74 12.36
CA PRO A 139 -4.01 12.48 13.16
C PRO A 139 -4.76 11.26 12.62
N VAL A 140 -5.23 10.41 13.53
CA VAL A 140 -6.02 9.21 13.21
C VAL A 140 -7.43 9.37 13.78
N PHE A 141 -8.42 9.40 12.89
CA PHE A 141 -9.83 9.46 13.25
C PHE A 141 -10.41 8.05 13.32
N HIS A 142 -11.23 7.83 14.35
CA HIS A 142 -12.03 6.62 14.53
C HIS A 142 -13.39 6.76 13.82
N PRO A 143 -14.06 5.66 13.43
CA PRO A 143 -15.40 5.68 12.82
C PRO A 143 -16.51 6.42 13.58
N ASP A 144 -16.33 6.71 14.87
CA ASP A 144 -17.27 7.52 15.68
C ASP A 144 -16.96 9.03 15.60
N GLY A 145 -15.99 9.43 14.77
CA GLY A 145 -15.54 10.80 14.60
C GLY A 145 -14.55 11.28 15.66
N ARG A 146 -14.13 10.43 16.61
CA ARG A 146 -13.12 10.82 17.59
C ARG A 146 -11.74 10.83 16.96
N LEU A 147 -11.00 11.91 17.17
CA LEU A 147 -9.57 11.94 16.88
C LEU A 147 -8.86 11.29 18.07
N HIS A 148 -8.67 9.98 18.01
CA HIS A 148 -8.24 9.20 19.18
C HIS A 148 -6.72 9.14 19.33
N ARG A 149 -5.97 9.38 18.25
CA ARG A 149 -4.51 9.28 18.25
C ARG A 149 -3.85 10.34 17.38
N LEU A 150 -2.73 10.87 17.87
CA LEU A 150 -1.82 11.75 17.13
C LEU A 150 -0.50 11.02 16.93
N ARG A 151 -0.24 10.56 15.71
CA ARG A 151 0.96 9.79 15.37
C ARG A 151 2.04 10.76 14.88
N ARG A 152 3.03 11.05 15.73
CA ARG A 152 4.07 12.04 15.43
C ARG A 152 5.29 11.41 14.80
N LYS A 153 5.75 11.97 13.67
CA LYS A 153 6.94 11.50 12.97
C LYS A 153 8.16 11.64 13.87
N ASN A 154 8.87 10.54 14.10
CA ASN A 154 10.15 10.55 14.81
C ASN A 154 11.26 11.11 13.89
N ARG A 155 12.01 12.11 14.37
CA ARG A 155 13.23 12.61 13.73
C ARG A 155 14.42 12.35 14.67
N ALA A 156 15.34 11.50 14.23
CA ALA A 156 16.68 11.28 14.79
C ALA A 156 16.75 10.62 16.19
N GLY A 157 16.90 9.29 16.19
CA GLY A 157 17.77 8.58 17.13
C GLY A 157 17.30 8.38 18.59
N ALA A 158 16.23 9.04 19.05
CA ALA A 158 15.65 8.84 20.39
C ALA A 158 14.13 9.11 20.37
N PRO A 159 13.28 8.29 21.01
CA PRO A 159 11.86 8.60 21.13
C PRO A 159 11.69 9.82 22.06
N ASP A 160 10.88 10.80 21.64
CA ASP A 160 10.48 11.88 22.54
C ASP A 160 9.31 11.38 23.39
N ILE A 161 9.62 10.71 24.52
CA ILE A 161 8.62 10.15 25.44
C ILE A 161 7.65 11.23 25.94
N VAL A 162 8.11 12.48 26.06
CA VAL A 162 7.27 13.61 26.51
C VAL A 162 6.22 13.97 25.46
N ARG A 163 6.46 13.63 24.19
CA ARG A 163 5.60 13.99 23.06
C ARG A 163 5.10 12.78 22.26
N ASP A 164 5.34 11.58 22.76
CA ASP A 164 4.92 10.28 22.22
C ASP A 164 5.15 10.15 20.70
N THR A 165 6.42 10.01 20.33
CA THR A 165 6.83 9.63 18.96
C THR A 165 6.99 8.12 18.80
N THR A 166 6.46 7.34 19.74
CA THR A 166 6.50 5.87 19.67
C THR A 166 5.57 5.39 18.57
N ILE A 167 5.99 4.37 17.85
CA ILE A 167 5.19 3.79 16.77
C ILE A 167 4.49 2.54 17.31
N TYR A 168 3.16 2.57 17.26
CA TYR A 168 2.27 1.48 17.64
C TYR A 168 1.45 1.03 16.42
N ASN A 169 1.17 -0.27 16.34
CA ASN A 169 0.16 -0.81 15.42
C ASN A 169 -1.23 -0.32 15.83
N ASP A 170 -2.02 0.12 14.86
CA ASP A 170 -3.44 0.39 15.05
C ASP A 170 -4.21 -0.91 14.86
N THR A 171 -5.14 -1.24 15.76
CA THR A 171 -6.11 -2.30 15.52
C THR A 171 -7.41 -1.66 15.06
N ILE A 172 -7.84 -1.97 13.84
CA ILE A 172 -9.07 -1.40 13.28
C ILE A 172 -10.14 -2.48 13.12
N ALA A 173 -11.39 -2.13 13.39
CA ALA A 173 -12.53 -2.97 13.06
C ALA A 173 -12.94 -2.74 11.60
N THR A 174 -13.04 -3.80 10.82
CA THR A 174 -13.48 -3.73 9.42
C THR A 174 -14.99 -3.80 9.33
N LYS A 175 -15.57 -3.25 8.26
CA LYS A 175 -17.00 -3.36 7.97
C LYS A 175 -17.47 -4.79 7.77
N ALA A 176 -16.56 -5.68 7.39
CA ALA A 176 -16.83 -7.10 7.29
C ALA A 176 -17.02 -7.78 8.66
N GLY A 177 -16.64 -7.11 9.77
CA GLY A 177 -16.73 -7.60 11.15
C GLY A 177 -15.39 -7.92 11.82
N PRO A 178 -14.45 -8.62 11.17
CA PRO A 178 -13.13 -8.95 11.70
C PRO A 178 -12.25 -7.72 12.00
N ARG A 179 -11.17 -7.92 12.75
CA ARG A 179 -10.20 -6.87 13.12
C ARG A 179 -8.86 -7.11 12.45
N ILE A 180 -8.19 -6.05 12.02
CA ILE A 180 -6.87 -6.14 11.41
C ILE A 180 -5.86 -5.23 12.13
N ALA A 181 -4.60 -5.66 12.17
CA ALA A 181 -3.49 -4.81 12.60
C ALA A 181 -2.98 -3.98 11.41
N VAL A 182 -2.79 -2.69 11.64
CA VAL A 182 -2.32 -1.72 10.64
C VAL A 182 -1.07 -1.05 11.17
N MET A 183 0.04 -1.24 10.47
CA MET A 183 1.26 -0.48 10.73
C MET A 183 1.20 0.84 9.97
N THR A 184 1.63 1.94 10.60
CA THR A 184 1.73 3.24 9.92
C THR A 184 3.07 3.92 10.12
N THR A 185 3.66 4.33 9.01
CA THR A 185 4.94 5.03 8.98
C THR A 185 4.90 6.26 8.11
N ILE A 186 5.53 7.35 8.49
CA ILE A 186 5.58 8.59 7.71
C ILE A 186 6.95 8.70 7.04
N CYS A 187 7.00 8.46 5.73
CA CYS A 187 8.18 8.74 4.88
C CYS A 187 9.49 8.15 5.46
N TYR A 188 10.54 8.96 5.63
CA TYR A 188 11.89 8.52 6.03
C TYR A 188 12.05 7.85 7.41
N GLU A 189 11.01 7.73 8.23
CA GLU A 189 11.15 7.08 9.55
C GLU A 189 11.74 5.68 9.48
N ASN A 190 11.63 5.06 8.32
CA ASN A 190 12.11 3.72 8.12
C ASN A 190 13.54 3.63 7.59
N GLY A 191 14.05 4.69 6.95
CA GLY A 191 15.24 4.57 6.09
C GLY A 191 16.55 5.12 6.66
N SER A 192 16.62 5.54 7.92
CA SER A 192 17.81 6.27 8.39
C SER A 192 18.43 5.81 9.71
N TYR A 193 17.73 5.16 10.65
CA TYR A 193 18.30 4.97 12.01
C TYR A 193 17.93 3.70 12.78
N GLY A 194 17.38 2.66 12.13
CA GLY A 194 17.07 1.39 12.79
C GLY A 194 15.89 1.52 13.77
N PHE A 195 14.83 0.78 13.50
CA PHE A 195 13.63 0.73 14.33
C PHE A 195 13.84 0.27 15.78
N THR A 196 14.99 -0.32 16.07
CA THR A 196 15.17 -1.26 17.17
C THR A 196 14.90 -0.72 18.59
N PRO A 197 15.03 0.60 18.90
CA PRO A 197 14.64 1.13 20.22
C PRO A 197 13.34 1.96 20.24
N PHE A 198 12.59 2.08 19.13
CA PHE A 198 11.48 3.04 18.99
C PHE A 198 10.08 2.41 18.91
N LEU A 199 10.02 1.08 19.01
CA LEU A 199 8.81 0.32 18.78
C LEU A 199 8.42 -0.42 20.09
N ASP A 200 7.18 -0.25 20.54
CA ASP A 200 6.59 -0.95 21.70
C ASP A 200 5.73 -2.17 21.29
N PRO A 201 6.26 -3.41 21.34
CA PRO A 201 5.67 -4.57 20.67
C PRO A 201 4.21 -4.78 21.04
N VAL A 202 3.35 -4.75 20.02
CA VAL A 202 1.97 -5.26 20.10
C VAL A 202 1.87 -6.42 19.13
N ASP A 203 1.85 -7.64 19.67
CA ASP A 203 1.45 -8.83 18.94
C ASP A 203 -0.04 -8.70 18.54
N PRO A 204 -0.43 -9.01 17.29
CA PRO A 204 0.37 -9.62 16.22
C PRO A 204 0.98 -8.61 15.20
N PRO A 205 1.96 -9.05 14.39
CA PRO A 205 2.50 -8.25 13.28
C PRO A 205 1.42 -7.85 12.27
N ALA A 206 1.50 -6.62 11.77
CA ALA A 206 0.52 -6.02 10.87
C ALA A 206 0.57 -6.64 9.46
N PRO A 207 -0.56 -7.14 8.93
CA PRO A 207 -0.68 -7.55 7.53
C PRO A 207 -0.92 -6.39 6.56
N LEU A 208 -1.26 -5.21 7.06
CA LEU A 208 -1.43 -4.00 6.26
C LEU A 208 -0.49 -2.93 6.78
N TRP A 209 0.24 -2.30 5.86
CA TRP A 209 1.16 -1.23 6.20
C TRP A 209 0.90 0.00 5.31
N LEU A 210 0.58 1.12 5.95
CA LEU A 210 0.29 2.39 5.31
C LEU A 210 1.52 3.31 5.38
N LEU A 211 1.89 3.86 4.23
CA LEU A 211 3.06 4.73 4.06
C LEU A 211 2.70 6.02 3.31
N PRO A 212 2.24 7.05 4.01
CA PRO A 212 2.25 8.41 3.49
C PRO A 212 3.68 8.95 3.29
N HIS A 213 3.96 9.57 2.14
CA HIS A 213 5.26 10.21 1.87
C HIS A 213 5.19 11.43 0.95
N GLY A 214 6.29 12.18 0.88
CA GLY A 214 6.45 13.27 -0.09
C GLY A 214 7.80 13.37 -0.79
N THR A 215 8.87 12.74 -0.32
CA THR A 215 10.19 12.93 -0.96
C THR A 215 10.86 11.61 -1.30
N TRP A 216 10.09 10.53 -1.33
CA TRP A 216 10.63 9.19 -1.33
C TRP A 216 10.11 8.40 -2.53
N SER A 217 10.80 8.57 -3.67
CA SER A 217 10.48 7.90 -4.95
C SER A 217 10.70 6.39 -4.94
N ALA A 218 11.27 5.84 -3.86
CA ALA A 218 11.55 4.42 -3.70
C ALA A 218 10.40 3.65 -3.03
N ALA A 219 9.26 4.28 -2.73
CA ALA A 219 8.08 3.61 -2.15
C ALA A 219 7.16 2.95 -3.21
N GLY A 220 7.63 2.88 -4.46
CA GLY A 220 6.89 2.36 -5.61
C GLY A 220 6.21 3.43 -6.46
N ASN A 221 5.57 3.00 -7.54
CA ASN A 221 4.70 3.83 -8.38
C ASN A 221 3.49 3.03 -8.91
N PRO A 222 2.52 3.69 -9.58
CA PRO A 222 1.33 3.01 -10.09
C PRO A 222 1.62 1.91 -11.13
N ASP A 223 2.65 2.08 -11.97
CA ASP A 223 3.07 1.06 -12.96
C ASP A 223 3.50 -0.24 -12.27
N MET A 224 4.17 -0.15 -11.11
CA MET A 224 4.52 -1.32 -10.32
C MET A 224 3.27 -2.05 -9.79
N THR A 225 2.27 -1.33 -9.28
CA THR A 225 1.00 -1.95 -8.85
C THR A 225 0.26 -2.58 -10.02
N TYR A 226 0.18 -1.89 -11.14
CA TYR A 226 -0.42 -2.42 -12.36
C TYR A 226 0.25 -3.73 -12.80
N ARG A 227 1.58 -3.77 -12.72
CA ARG A 227 2.36 -4.97 -13.04
C ARG A 227 2.06 -6.12 -12.09
N THR A 228 1.98 -5.88 -10.78
CA THR A 228 1.58 -6.94 -9.82
C THR A 228 0.17 -7.46 -10.09
N GLN A 229 -0.79 -6.58 -10.38
CA GLN A 229 -2.16 -6.98 -10.73
C GLN A 229 -2.25 -7.83 -12.00
N ARG A 230 -1.35 -7.60 -12.94
CA ARG A 230 -1.31 -8.30 -14.23
C ARG A 230 -0.29 -9.42 -14.29
N TRP A 231 0.35 -9.77 -13.17
CA TRP A 231 1.43 -10.77 -13.12
C TRP A 231 2.63 -10.44 -14.03
N ILE A 232 2.84 -9.17 -14.34
CA ILE A 232 3.95 -8.74 -15.21
C ILE A 232 5.17 -8.52 -14.32
N TRP A 233 6.28 -9.20 -14.63
CA TRP A 233 7.56 -8.94 -13.97
C TRP A 233 8.02 -7.50 -14.18
N ASN A 234 8.55 -6.86 -13.13
CA ASN A 234 9.26 -5.59 -13.26
C ASN A 234 10.75 -5.79 -12.94
N PRO A 235 11.66 -5.56 -13.92
CA PRO A 235 13.09 -5.64 -13.66
C PRO A 235 13.60 -4.48 -12.77
N ALA A 236 12.85 -3.39 -12.66
CA ALA A 236 13.18 -2.28 -11.76
C ALA A 236 12.79 -2.67 -10.33
N LYS A 237 13.73 -3.28 -9.59
CA LYS A 237 13.55 -3.59 -8.17
C LYS A 237 13.17 -2.32 -7.40
N ILE A 238 12.21 -2.43 -6.50
CA ILE A 238 12.10 -1.44 -5.44
C ILE A 238 13.24 -1.71 -4.48
N THR A 239 14.22 -0.80 -4.45
CA THR A 239 15.31 -0.87 -3.49
C THR A 239 14.86 -0.33 -2.13
N LEU A 240 13.99 -1.09 -1.46
CA LEU A 240 13.80 -0.98 -0.01
C LEU A 240 15.04 -1.50 0.74
N ALA A 241 15.82 -2.36 0.07
CA ALA A 241 17.07 -2.95 0.57
C ALA A 241 18.10 -1.87 0.95
N GLY A 242 18.60 -1.95 2.18
CA GLY A 242 19.56 -1.00 2.78
C GLY A 242 18.91 0.11 3.62
N GLN A 243 17.61 0.34 3.46
CA GLN A 243 16.83 1.26 4.29
C GLN A 243 15.88 0.52 5.22
N TRP A 244 15.35 -0.64 4.83
CA TRP A 244 14.31 -1.37 5.56
C TRP A 244 14.76 -2.77 5.93
N ARG A 245 14.73 -3.12 7.23
CA ARG A 245 14.89 -4.51 7.70
C ARG A 245 13.52 -5.05 8.13
N ILE A 246 12.62 -5.18 7.16
CA ILE A 246 11.19 -5.49 7.37
C ILE A 246 10.91 -6.82 8.14
N PRO A 247 11.76 -7.87 8.15
CA PRO A 247 11.38 -9.14 8.81
C PRO A 247 12.02 -9.33 10.20
N GLU A 248 13.03 -8.53 10.59
CA GLU A 248 13.76 -8.75 11.85
C GLU A 248 13.09 -8.08 13.05
N ASP A 249 12.09 -7.22 12.83
CA ASP A 249 11.50 -6.39 13.89
C ASP A 249 10.26 -7.02 14.56
N GLY A 250 9.54 -7.91 13.86
CA GLY A 250 8.32 -8.56 14.37
C GLY A 250 7.03 -7.74 14.23
N TRP A 251 7.04 -6.65 13.45
CA TRP A 251 5.96 -5.66 13.43
C TRP A 251 5.11 -5.67 12.18
N VAL A 252 5.74 -5.95 11.05
CA VAL A 252 5.08 -6.12 9.76
C VAL A 252 5.33 -7.56 9.33
N ARG A 253 4.30 -8.19 8.79
CA ARG A 253 4.43 -9.55 8.31
C ARG A 253 5.29 -9.59 7.05
N GLY A 254 6.05 -10.67 6.89
CA GLY A 254 6.84 -10.93 5.67
C GLY A 254 6.00 -11.11 4.40
N ASP A 255 4.67 -11.14 4.51
CA ASP A 255 3.70 -11.18 3.41
C ASP A 255 2.72 -9.99 3.40
N ALA A 256 2.97 -8.93 4.18
CA ALA A 256 2.05 -7.80 4.32
C ALA A 256 1.85 -7.01 3.02
N VAL A 257 0.72 -6.31 2.91
CA VAL A 257 0.48 -5.35 1.82
C VAL A 257 0.92 -3.94 2.24
N LEU A 258 1.86 -3.37 1.49
CA LEU A 258 2.24 -1.96 1.55
C LEU A 258 1.30 -1.13 0.66
N ILE A 259 0.69 -0.10 1.23
CA ILE A 259 -0.01 0.96 0.49
C ILE A 259 0.69 2.29 0.74
N SER A 260 1.19 2.93 -0.33
CA SER A 260 1.89 4.21 -0.27
C SER A 260 1.19 5.31 -1.06
N ALA A 261 1.36 6.56 -0.59
CA ALA A 261 0.75 7.73 -1.20
C ALA A 261 1.73 8.92 -1.19
N ASP A 262 2.01 9.48 -2.36
CA ASP A 262 2.88 10.64 -2.54
C ASP A 262 2.08 11.95 -2.64
N ILE A 263 2.55 13.05 -2.03
CA ILE A 263 1.89 14.36 -2.12
C ILE A 263 2.36 15.23 -3.30
N PHE A 264 3.62 15.09 -3.75
CA PHE A 264 4.21 15.98 -4.75
C PHE A 264 3.81 15.58 -6.17
N SER A 265 3.57 14.30 -6.36
CA SER A 265 3.10 13.67 -7.59
C SER A 265 1.78 12.95 -7.33
N ALA A 266 1.09 12.55 -8.39
CA ALA A 266 -0.09 11.70 -8.27
C ALA A 266 0.28 10.21 -8.12
N ASN A 267 1.51 9.92 -7.67
CA ASN A 267 2.02 8.57 -7.47
C ASN A 267 1.45 7.96 -6.19
N TRP A 268 1.23 6.66 -6.25
CA TRP A 268 0.71 5.82 -5.19
C TRP A 268 1.15 4.39 -5.50
N THR A 269 1.06 3.47 -4.55
CA THR A 269 1.38 2.05 -4.80
C THR A 269 0.63 1.13 -3.84
N ALA A 270 0.30 -0.09 -4.29
CA ALA A 270 -0.21 -1.18 -3.47
C ALA A 270 0.50 -2.49 -3.86
N MET A 271 1.37 -3.02 -2.99
CA MET A 271 2.12 -4.24 -3.29
C MET A 271 2.31 -5.08 -2.03
N ARG A 272 2.51 -6.37 -2.22
CA ARG A 272 2.92 -7.29 -1.16
C ARG A 272 4.41 -7.21 -1.00
N ILE A 273 4.81 -7.16 0.24
CA ILE A 273 6.18 -7.36 0.63
C ILE A 273 6.42 -8.87 0.56
N ASP A 274 7.45 -9.27 -0.17
CA ASP A 274 8.01 -10.62 -0.09
C ASP A 274 9.35 -10.50 0.59
N ASN A 275 9.57 -11.32 1.61
CA ASN A 275 10.81 -11.32 2.35
C ASN A 275 11.33 -12.73 2.55
N TYR A 276 10.82 -13.68 1.79
CA TYR A 276 11.22 -15.08 1.85
C TYR A 276 12.33 -15.33 0.84
N GLY A 277 13.58 -15.07 1.21
CA GLY A 277 14.74 -15.41 0.38
C GLY A 277 16.06 -14.81 0.87
N GLU A 278 17.18 -15.46 0.55
CA GLU A 278 18.53 -14.93 0.82
C GLU A 278 18.88 -13.68 0.00
N ASP A 279 18.12 -13.42 -1.08
CA ASP A 279 18.36 -12.35 -2.04
C ASP A 279 17.77 -10.99 -1.65
N LEU A 280 17.07 -10.89 -0.50
CA LEU A 280 16.46 -9.65 0.00
C LEU A 280 15.60 -8.94 -1.07
N ASP A 281 14.95 -9.70 -1.96
CA ASP A 281 14.05 -9.13 -2.98
C ASP A 281 12.72 -8.79 -2.32
N PRO A 282 12.39 -7.50 -2.09
CA PRO A 282 11.42 -7.14 -1.08
C PRO A 282 9.95 -7.28 -1.53
N LEU A 283 9.66 -7.90 -2.69
CA LEU A 283 8.34 -7.88 -3.32
C LEU A 283 7.94 -9.19 -4.00
N ALA A 284 6.68 -9.58 -3.77
CA ALA A 284 6.02 -10.62 -4.54
C ALA A 284 5.20 -9.93 -5.64
N TYR A 285 5.53 -10.14 -6.92
CA TYR A 285 4.62 -9.74 -8.00
C TYR A 285 3.57 -10.84 -8.21
N GLU A 286 2.60 -10.86 -7.30
CA GLU A 286 1.35 -11.59 -7.43
C GLU A 286 0.20 -10.56 -7.46
N PRO A 287 -1.02 -10.89 -7.90
CA PRO A 287 -2.14 -9.96 -7.86
C PRO A 287 -2.66 -9.89 -6.43
N LEU A 288 -2.49 -8.72 -5.82
CA LEU A 288 -2.60 -8.60 -4.37
C LEU A 288 -3.77 -7.73 -3.90
N ALA A 289 -4.23 -6.88 -4.80
CA ALA A 289 -5.31 -5.96 -4.57
C ALA A 289 -6.14 -5.77 -5.84
N TRP A 290 -7.44 -5.58 -5.65
CA TRP A 290 -8.27 -4.92 -6.65
C TRP A 290 -8.01 -3.42 -6.58
N VAL A 291 -7.82 -2.77 -7.72
CA VAL A 291 -7.55 -1.32 -7.78
C VAL A 291 -8.49 -0.69 -8.79
N GLU A 292 -9.15 0.38 -8.38
CA GLU A 292 -9.86 1.31 -9.25
C GLU A 292 -9.22 2.70 -9.16
N GLU A 293 -8.65 3.16 -10.27
CA GLU A 293 -8.00 4.47 -10.33
C GLU A 293 -8.95 5.57 -10.78
N HIS A 294 -8.98 6.65 -10.00
CA HIS A 294 -9.62 7.90 -10.38
C HIS A 294 -8.56 9.02 -10.43
N SER A 295 -8.95 10.17 -10.98
CA SER A 295 -8.01 11.29 -11.15
C SER A 295 -7.51 11.88 -9.81
N GLN A 296 -8.31 11.78 -8.75
CA GLN A 296 -8.02 12.40 -7.44
C GLN A 296 -7.84 11.40 -6.29
N TYR A 297 -8.20 10.14 -6.51
CA TYR A 297 -8.14 9.09 -5.50
C TYR A 297 -8.00 7.73 -6.17
N VAL A 298 -7.69 6.71 -5.36
CA VAL A 298 -7.59 5.31 -5.77
C VAL A 298 -8.33 4.47 -4.75
N VAL A 299 -9.13 3.53 -5.21
CA VAL A 299 -9.80 2.54 -4.35
C VAL A 299 -9.01 1.25 -4.44
N ILE A 300 -8.61 0.70 -3.31
CA ILE A 300 -7.83 -0.52 -3.21
C ILE A 300 -8.62 -1.50 -2.33
N ASP A 301 -9.11 -2.60 -2.91
CA ASP A 301 -9.63 -3.72 -2.12
C ASP A 301 -8.55 -4.77 -1.94
N ILE A 302 -8.25 -5.10 -0.70
CA ILE A 302 -7.32 -6.17 -0.32
C ILE A 302 -8.01 -7.13 0.63
N ASN A 303 -7.41 -8.31 0.77
CA ASN A 303 -7.82 -9.29 1.75
C ASN A 303 -6.61 -9.59 2.61
N VAL A 304 -6.74 -9.39 3.92
CA VAL A 304 -5.66 -9.58 4.89
C VAL A 304 -6.11 -10.48 6.04
N PRO A 305 -5.19 -11.15 6.77
CA PRO A 305 -5.54 -11.94 7.95
C PRO A 305 -6.18 -11.09 9.05
N ASP A 306 -7.07 -11.73 9.83
CA ASP A 306 -7.51 -11.19 11.11
C ASP A 306 -6.35 -11.28 12.14
N ILE A 307 -6.37 -10.41 13.16
CA ILE A 307 -5.40 -10.47 14.26
C ILE A 307 -5.47 -11.76 15.09
N ASP A 308 -6.62 -12.43 15.10
CA ASP A 308 -6.89 -13.66 15.85
C ASP A 308 -6.67 -14.93 14.97
N ASP A 309 -6.19 -14.79 13.72
CA ASP A 309 -5.93 -15.92 12.82
C ASP A 309 -4.69 -16.72 13.27
N PRO A 310 -4.81 -18.04 13.53
CA PRO A 310 -3.69 -18.88 13.98
C PRO A 310 -2.67 -19.22 12.90
N ASP A 311 -3.06 -19.23 11.62
CA ASP A 311 -2.17 -19.49 10.47
C ASP A 311 -2.33 -18.38 9.40
N PRO A 312 -2.03 -17.13 9.79
CA PRO A 312 -2.32 -15.96 8.97
C PRO A 312 -1.49 -16.03 7.70
N VAL A 313 -2.14 -16.03 6.54
CA VAL A 313 -1.50 -15.83 5.23
C VAL A 313 -2.29 -14.76 4.52
N VAL A 314 -1.60 -13.75 3.98
CA VAL A 314 -2.25 -12.75 3.13
C VAL A 314 -2.82 -13.43 1.88
N ARG A 315 -4.14 -13.59 1.85
CA ARG A 315 -4.90 -14.18 0.74
C ARG A 315 -5.53 -13.05 -0.05
N ALA A 316 -4.74 -12.36 -0.85
CA ALA A 316 -5.22 -11.29 -1.70
C ALA A 316 -6.54 -11.61 -2.42
N LYS A 317 -7.41 -10.60 -2.54
CA LYS A 317 -8.54 -10.68 -3.46
C LYS A 317 -7.93 -10.83 -4.85
N PRO A 318 -8.20 -11.93 -5.59
CA PRO A 318 -7.62 -12.09 -6.91
C PRO A 318 -7.99 -10.84 -7.71
N ALA A 319 -6.99 -10.14 -8.25
CA ALA A 319 -7.24 -9.10 -9.24
C ALA A 319 -8.09 -9.73 -10.34
N ARG A 320 -8.95 -8.94 -10.99
CA ARG A 320 -9.65 -9.42 -12.20
C ARG A 320 -8.63 -10.07 -13.09
N GLU A 321 -8.98 -11.27 -13.58
CA GLU A 321 -8.19 -11.94 -14.60
C GLU A 321 -7.83 -10.89 -15.67
N PRO A 322 -6.53 -10.58 -15.84
CA PRO A 322 -6.11 -9.59 -16.80
C PRO A 322 -6.81 -9.82 -18.15
N TYR A 323 -7.44 -8.78 -18.69
CA TYR A 323 -7.92 -8.82 -20.06
C TYR A 323 -6.71 -8.56 -20.96
N PHE A 324 -6.35 -9.55 -21.77
CA PHE A 324 -5.24 -9.47 -22.69
C PHE A 324 -5.74 -9.16 -24.10
N GLU A 325 -5.24 -8.07 -24.68
CA GLU A 325 -5.52 -7.73 -26.09
C GLU A 325 -4.71 -8.60 -27.08
N GLY A 326 -3.75 -9.39 -26.58
CA GLY A 326 -2.90 -10.31 -27.35
C GLY A 326 -2.06 -11.22 -26.46
N LEU A 327 -1.16 -12.01 -27.07
CA LEU A 327 -0.27 -12.94 -26.39
C LEU A 327 0.52 -12.23 -25.28
N THR A 328 0.42 -12.74 -24.07
CA THR A 328 1.11 -12.20 -22.90
C THR A 328 1.72 -13.33 -22.08
N ALA A 329 2.98 -13.20 -21.66
CA ALA A 329 3.68 -14.15 -20.83
C ALA A 329 4.01 -13.58 -19.45
N LEU A 330 3.60 -14.29 -18.42
CA LEU A 330 3.50 -13.79 -17.05
C LEU A 330 4.19 -14.75 -16.08
N PRO A 331 5.40 -14.44 -15.59
CA PRO A 331 6.09 -15.29 -14.63
C PRO A 331 5.40 -15.21 -13.27
N LYS A 332 5.02 -16.37 -12.72
CA LYS A 332 4.59 -16.57 -11.33
C LYS A 332 5.82 -16.71 -10.46
N ILE A 333 6.21 -15.60 -9.85
CA ILE A 333 7.48 -15.42 -9.16
C ILE A 333 7.66 -16.37 -7.98
N SER A 334 6.60 -16.68 -7.23
CA SER A 334 6.68 -17.60 -6.08
C SER A 334 6.96 -19.06 -6.45
N SER A 335 6.89 -19.42 -7.74
CA SER A 335 7.03 -20.81 -8.22
C SER A 335 7.89 -20.97 -9.48
N GLY A 336 8.26 -19.86 -10.13
CA GLY A 336 8.93 -19.82 -11.43
C GLY A 336 8.13 -20.36 -12.60
N VAL A 337 6.81 -20.52 -12.45
CA VAL A 337 5.91 -20.95 -13.52
C VAL A 337 5.50 -19.74 -14.34
N VAL A 338 5.68 -19.72 -15.66
CA VAL A 338 5.15 -18.68 -16.55
C VAL A 338 3.77 -19.08 -17.03
N THR A 339 2.78 -18.23 -16.76
CA THR A 339 1.44 -18.32 -17.34
C THR A 339 1.43 -17.56 -18.66
N ILE A 340 0.92 -18.18 -19.71
CA ILE A 340 0.88 -17.60 -21.06
C ILE A 340 -0.58 -17.49 -21.45
N GLU A 341 -1.01 -16.29 -21.79
CA GLU A 341 -2.42 -15.94 -21.98
C GLU A 341 -2.61 -15.30 -23.35
N GLY A 342 -3.82 -15.39 -23.90
CA GLY A 342 -4.15 -14.78 -25.19
C GLY A 342 -3.41 -15.40 -26.39
N ALA A 343 -2.97 -16.66 -26.29
CA ALA A 343 -2.26 -17.34 -27.36
C ALA A 343 -3.15 -17.55 -28.60
N PRO A 344 -2.86 -16.91 -29.75
CA PRO A 344 -3.68 -17.04 -30.96
C PRO A 344 -3.51 -18.40 -31.65
N SER A 345 -2.44 -19.13 -31.33
CA SER A 345 -2.19 -20.49 -31.81
C SER A 345 -2.27 -21.50 -30.68
N ARG A 346 -2.65 -22.73 -31.01
CA ARG A 346 -2.66 -23.87 -30.08
C ARG A 346 -1.26 -24.25 -29.59
N THR A 347 -0.23 -23.83 -30.31
CA THR A 347 1.16 -24.07 -29.94
C THR A 347 1.79 -22.76 -29.50
N VAL A 348 2.54 -22.83 -28.40
CA VAL A 348 3.39 -21.75 -27.92
C VAL A 348 4.83 -22.26 -27.91
N GLU A 349 5.74 -21.49 -28.47
CA GLU A 349 7.16 -21.77 -28.53
C GLU A 349 7.90 -20.84 -27.58
N VAL A 350 8.89 -21.36 -26.87
CA VAL A 350 9.72 -20.60 -25.94
C VAL A 350 11.14 -20.62 -26.47
N TYR A 351 11.75 -19.46 -26.64
CA TYR A 351 13.12 -19.29 -27.14
C TYR A 351 14.00 -18.64 -26.08
N SER A 352 15.26 -19.05 -25.97
CA SER A 352 16.26 -18.36 -25.14
C SER A 352 16.65 -17.00 -25.74
N SER A 353 17.42 -16.20 -25.00
CA SER A 353 18.01 -14.95 -25.47
C SER A 353 18.91 -15.12 -26.71
N GLU A 354 19.48 -16.31 -26.91
CA GLU A 354 20.31 -16.65 -28.07
C GLU A 354 19.48 -17.09 -29.29
N GLY A 355 18.15 -17.19 -29.15
CA GLY A 355 17.23 -17.61 -30.20
C GLY A 355 17.09 -19.12 -30.35
N GLU A 356 17.55 -19.92 -29.38
CA GLU A 356 17.38 -21.37 -29.38
C GLU A 356 15.98 -21.74 -28.85
N LEU A 357 15.29 -22.65 -29.52
CA LEU A 357 13.99 -23.16 -29.05
C LEU A 357 14.21 -24.03 -27.80
N VAL A 358 13.74 -23.58 -26.64
CA VAL A 358 13.91 -24.26 -25.36
C VAL A 358 12.70 -25.09 -24.95
N SER A 359 11.49 -24.72 -25.37
CA SER A 359 10.27 -25.47 -25.05
C SER A 359 9.16 -25.25 -26.06
N THR A 360 8.23 -26.20 -26.12
CA THR A 360 6.99 -26.11 -26.88
C THR A 360 5.83 -26.55 -26.00
N LEU A 361 4.83 -25.69 -25.89
CA LEU A 361 3.68 -25.84 -25.00
C LEU A 361 2.41 -25.91 -25.83
N ILE A 362 1.42 -26.60 -25.27
CA ILE A 362 0.07 -26.65 -25.85
C ILE A 362 -0.80 -25.64 -25.09
N ALA A 363 -1.33 -24.67 -25.81
CA ALA A 363 -2.32 -23.75 -25.30
C ALA A 363 -3.73 -24.37 -25.40
N GLU A 364 -4.43 -24.40 -24.28
CA GLU A 364 -5.84 -24.77 -24.17
C GLU A 364 -6.64 -23.50 -23.91
N ASP A 365 -7.63 -23.21 -24.75
CA ASP A 365 -8.45 -21.99 -24.67
C ASP A 365 -7.63 -20.68 -24.62
N GLY A 366 -6.53 -20.62 -25.38
CA GLY A 366 -5.63 -19.47 -25.44
C GLY A 366 -4.67 -19.36 -24.26
N CYS A 367 -4.65 -20.36 -23.36
CA CYS A 367 -3.86 -20.35 -22.13
C CYS A 367 -2.84 -21.50 -22.13
N ALA A 368 -1.60 -21.26 -21.72
CA ALA A 368 -0.57 -22.28 -21.50
C ALA A 368 0.20 -22.02 -20.20
N LEU A 369 0.79 -23.07 -19.63
CA LEU A 369 1.66 -22.96 -18.46
C LEU A 369 3.05 -23.50 -18.82
N TRP A 370 4.08 -22.74 -18.48
CA TRP A 370 5.47 -23.11 -18.65
C TRP A 370 6.17 -23.18 -17.30
N GLU A 371 6.67 -24.35 -16.91
CA GLU A 371 7.39 -24.52 -15.66
C GLU A 371 8.87 -24.07 -15.81
N GLY A 372 9.11 -22.76 -15.87
CA GLY A 372 10.42 -22.17 -16.15
C GLY A 372 11.51 -22.52 -15.11
N LEU A 373 11.23 -22.35 -13.81
CA LEU A 373 12.20 -22.64 -12.74
C LEU A 373 11.89 -23.90 -11.92
N HIS A 374 10.73 -24.54 -12.13
CA HIS A 374 10.37 -25.74 -11.37
C HIS A 374 11.38 -26.87 -11.67
N GLY A 375 12.16 -27.26 -10.67
CA GLY A 375 13.21 -28.28 -10.81
C GLY A 375 14.50 -27.81 -11.51
N GLN A 376 14.74 -26.50 -11.64
CA GLN A 376 15.92 -25.93 -12.33
C GLN A 376 16.06 -26.34 -13.80
N ALA A 377 14.95 -26.62 -14.50
CA ALA A 377 14.97 -27.07 -15.89
C ALA A 377 15.53 -26.02 -16.86
N PHE A 378 15.33 -24.73 -16.57
CA PHE A 378 15.84 -23.61 -17.37
C PHE A 378 16.55 -22.58 -16.47
N PRO A 379 17.71 -22.04 -16.89
CA PRO A 379 18.44 -21.05 -16.11
C PRO A 379 17.68 -19.71 -16.06
N PRO A 380 17.88 -18.90 -15.01
CA PRO A 380 17.44 -17.50 -15.01
C PRO A 380 17.96 -16.76 -16.26
N GLY A 381 17.10 -15.97 -16.90
CA GLY A 381 17.39 -15.35 -18.19
C GLY A 381 16.15 -14.81 -18.91
N GLU A 382 16.38 -14.08 -19.99
CA GLU A 382 15.32 -13.58 -20.86
C GLU A 382 14.89 -14.64 -21.87
N TYR A 383 13.58 -14.80 -22.04
CA TYR A 383 12.97 -15.77 -22.95
C TYR A 383 11.92 -15.09 -23.82
N THR A 384 11.91 -15.45 -25.10
CA THR A 384 10.88 -15.01 -26.05
C THR A 384 9.81 -16.08 -26.17
N ILE A 385 8.56 -15.69 -25.95
CA ILE A 385 7.37 -16.53 -26.08
C ILE A 385 6.70 -16.20 -27.41
N LEU A 386 6.54 -17.18 -28.28
CA LEU A 386 5.96 -17.02 -29.60
C LEU A 386 4.69 -17.86 -29.75
N SER A 387 3.63 -17.28 -30.29
CA SER A 387 2.42 -18.01 -30.68
C SER A 387 1.84 -17.39 -31.94
N GLY A 388 1.87 -18.15 -33.04
CA GLY A 388 1.49 -17.64 -34.36
C GLY A 388 2.41 -16.50 -34.81
N SER A 389 1.83 -15.32 -35.09
CA SER A 389 2.58 -14.12 -35.46
C SER A 389 2.82 -13.15 -34.30
N GLN A 390 2.46 -13.54 -33.07
CA GLN A 390 2.63 -12.71 -31.89
C GLN A 390 3.77 -13.24 -31.04
N SER A 391 4.53 -12.32 -30.45
CA SER A 391 5.61 -12.62 -29.52
C SER A 391 5.50 -11.74 -28.30
N ASP A 392 5.86 -12.29 -27.15
CA ASP A 392 6.10 -11.55 -25.92
C ASP A 392 7.43 -11.98 -25.30
N THR A 393 7.96 -11.21 -24.36
CA THR A 393 9.24 -11.51 -23.70
C THR A 393 9.04 -11.61 -22.20
N VAL A 394 9.59 -12.67 -21.60
CA VAL A 394 9.55 -12.90 -20.15
C VAL A 394 10.97 -13.04 -19.60
N LEU A 395 11.21 -12.46 -18.44
CA LEU A 395 12.47 -12.61 -17.71
C LEU A 395 12.23 -13.57 -16.53
N LEU A 396 13.00 -14.66 -16.48
CA LEU A 396 13.08 -15.53 -15.30
C LEU A 396 14.22 -15.03 -14.42
N ALA A 397 13.89 -14.58 -13.20
CA ALA A 397 14.87 -14.25 -12.17
C ALA A 397 15.17 -15.49 -11.29
N PRO A 398 16.34 -15.57 -10.63
CA PRO A 398 16.67 -16.65 -9.69
C PRO A 398 15.64 -16.86 -8.58
#